data_AF-A0A958C4Q7-F1
#
_entry.id   AF-A0A958C4Q7-F1
#
_cell.length_a   1.000
_cell.length_b   1.000
_cell.length_c   1.000
_cell.angle_alpha   90.00
_cell.angle_beta   90.00
_cell.angle_gamma   90.00
#
_symmetry.space_group_name_H-M   'P 1'
#
loop_
_entity.id
_entity.type
_entity.pdbx_description
1 polymer ?
#
loop_
_entity_poly.entity_id
_entity_poly.type
_entity_poly.pdbx_seq_one_letter_code
_entity_poly.pdbx_strand_id
1 'polypeptide(L)'
;MTRLRNHFDRELILLLIFSIFAVAALLSPGFFFRAHDADHTVFYLIEFDASIRDGILWPRWSPDHAMGYGYPFWVVYAPLAYFAAEVFHLLGVGFTASIKIVMALSALFGGWGMYALLRRWWGRNGIGRGAALV
;
A
#
# COMPACT_ATOMS: atom_id res chain seq x y z
N MET A 1 28.90 23.07 8.88
CA MET A 1 28.28 22.65 10.15
C MET A 1 26.81 23.08 10.16
N THR A 2 25.95 22.25 9.59
CA THR A 2 24.50 22.48 9.48
C THR A 2 23.84 22.27 10.83
N ARG A 3 23.22 23.33 11.37
CA ARG A 3 22.43 23.28 12.60
C ARG A 3 21.27 22.29 12.42
N LEU A 4 21.43 21.07 12.92
CA LEU A 4 20.33 20.18 13.29
C LEU A 4 19.59 20.82 14.47
N ARG A 5 18.77 21.83 14.19
CA ARG A 5 17.87 22.37 15.21
C ARG A 5 16.70 21.39 15.32
N ASN A 6 16.77 20.54 16.35
CA ASN A 6 15.67 19.72 16.84
C ASN A 6 14.46 20.60 17.15
N HIS A 7 13.63 20.85 16.15
CA HIS A 7 12.28 21.35 16.32
C HIS A 7 11.39 20.28 15.73
N PHE A 8 10.80 19.48 16.63
CA PHE A 8 9.73 18.52 16.36
C PHE A 8 8.84 19.03 15.21
N ASP A 9 8.82 18.33 14.08
CA ASP A 9 8.03 18.72 12.90
C ASP A 9 6.55 18.43 13.19
N ARG A 10 5.85 19.41 13.76
CA ARG A 10 4.43 19.31 14.14
C ARG A 10 3.55 18.84 12.98
N GLU A 11 3.90 19.25 11.76
CA GLU A 11 3.20 18.88 10.53
C GLU A 11 3.33 17.38 10.25
N LEU A 12 4.50 16.78 10.52
CA LEU A 12 4.71 15.34 10.37
C LEU A 12 3.87 14.56 11.39
N ILE A 13 3.74 15.08 12.61
CA ILE A 13 2.91 14.45 13.65
C ILE A 13 1.43 14.50 13.26
N LEU A 14 0.95 15.65 12.78
CA LEU A 14 -0.41 15.78 12.29
C LEU A 14 -0.67 14.83 11.12
N LEU A 15 0.25 14.76 10.17
CA LEU A 15 0.18 13.79 9.07
C LEU A 15 0.04 12.37 9.60
N LEU A 16 0.92 11.94 10.51
CA LEU A 16 0.87 10.60 11.09
C LEU A 16 -0.46 10.34 11.80
N ILE A 17 -0.95 11.28 12.61
CA ILE A 17 -2.25 11.15 13.30
C ILE A 17 -3.39 10.97 12.29
N PHE A 18 -3.46 11.83 11.27
CA PHE A 18 -4.53 11.75 10.28
C PHE A 18 -4.42 10.52 9.39
N SER A 19 -3.21 10.12 9.00
CA SER A 19 -3.00 8.90 8.22
C SER A 19 -3.35 7.66 9.04
N ILE A 20 -2.95 7.58 10.31
CA ILE A 20 -3.33 6.48 11.21
C ILE A 20 -4.85 6.44 11.38
N PHE A 21 -5.49 7.59 11.61
CA PHE A 21 -6.95 7.67 11.71
C PHE A 21 -7.63 7.17 10.43
N ALA A 22 -7.13 7.57 9.25
CA ALA A 22 -7.68 7.16 7.96
C ALA A 22 -7.58 5.65 7.72
N VAL A 23 -6.45 5.02 8.11
CA VAL A 23 -6.24 3.57 7.91
C VAL A 23 -6.76 2.72 9.07
N ALA A 24 -7.17 3.32 10.19
CA ALA A 24 -7.64 2.59 11.37
C ALA A 24 -8.83 1.67 11.06
N ALA A 25 -9.68 2.05 10.10
CA ALA A 25 -10.79 1.21 9.65
C ALA A 25 -10.34 -0.16 9.12
N LEU A 26 -9.12 -0.28 8.59
CA LEU A 26 -8.55 -1.54 8.11
C LEU A 26 -8.30 -2.54 9.24
N LEU A 27 -8.16 -2.08 10.49
CA LEU A 27 -8.02 -2.94 11.68
C LEU A 27 -9.32 -3.67 12.05
N SER A 28 -10.45 -3.27 11.45
CA SER A 28 -11.73 -3.95 11.68
C SER A 28 -11.62 -5.44 11.30
N PRO A 29 -12.24 -6.36 12.07
CA PRO A 29 -12.25 -7.78 11.75
C PRO A 29 -12.82 -8.06 10.34
N GLY A 30 -12.37 -9.15 9.72
CA GLY A 30 -12.83 -9.56 8.38
C GLY A 30 -12.21 -8.73 7.25
N PHE A 31 -12.86 -8.71 6.10
CA PHE A 31 -12.46 -7.93 4.92
C PHE A 31 -13.70 -7.30 4.27
N PHE A 32 -13.53 -6.16 3.60
CA PHE A 32 -14.63 -5.37 3.05
C PHE A 32 -15.08 -5.88 1.67
N PHE A 33 -15.40 -7.18 1.57
CA PHE A 33 -15.76 -7.86 0.31
C PHE A 33 -16.94 -7.24 -0.46
N ARG A 34 -17.75 -6.39 0.19
CA ARG A 34 -18.83 -5.66 -0.49
C ARG A 34 -18.36 -4.52 -1.39
N ALA A 35 -17.08 -4.15 -1.34
CA ALA A 35 -16.52 -3.17 -2.28
C ALA A 35 -16.25 -3.83 -3.64
N HIS A 36 -16.44 -3.07 -4.71
CA HIS A 36 -16.42 -3.59 -6.09
C HIS A 36 -15.19 -4.46 -6.43
N ASP A 37 -13.99 -4.00 -6.07
CA ASP A 37 -12.73 -4.70 -6.41
C ASP A 37 -12.13 -5.50 -5.25
N ALA A 38 -12.84 -5.63 -4.12
CA ALA A 38 -12.31 -6.27 -2.92
C ALA A 38 -12.02 -7.76 -3.15
N ASP A 39 -12.97 -8.48 -3.76
CA ASP A 39 -12.83 -9.90 -4.08
C ASP A 39 -11.62 -10.13 -5.01
N HIS A 40 -11.53 -9.32 -6.07
CA HIS A 40 -10.43 -9.35 -7.03
C HIS A 40 -9.07 -9.18 -6.35
N THR A 41 -8.93 -8.19 -5.47
CA THR A 41 -7.65 -7.90 -4.81
C THR A 41 -7.13 -9.08 -3.97
N VAL A 42 -8.03 -9.80 -3.29
CA VAL A 42 -7.66 -10.99 -2.50
C VAL A 42 -7.35 -12.17 -3.42
N PHE A 43 -8.19 -12.40 -4.43
CA PHE A 43 -7.98 -13.47 -5.40
C PHE A 43 -6.64 -13.31 -6.14
N TYR A 44 -6.29 -12.09 -6.53
CA TYR A 44 -5.00 -11.83 -7.19
C TYR A 44 -3.82 -12.20 -6.29
N LEU A 45 -3.88 -12.00 -4.97
CA LEU A 45 -2.80 -12.45 -4.09
C LEU A 45 -2.74 -13.98 -3.96
N ILE A 46 -3.90 -14.66 -3.94
CA ILE A 46 -3.95 -16.13 -3.91
C ILE A 46 -3.25 -16.71 -5.14
N GLU A 47 -3.56 -16.17 -6.31
CA GLU A 47 -2.94 -16.58 -7.57
C GLU A 47 -1.44 -16.25 -7.64
N PHE A 48 -1.06 -15.12 -7.04
CA PHE A 48 0.33 -14.70 -6.95
C PHE A 48 1.14 -15.65 -6.06
N ASP A 49 0.61 -15.99 -4.88
CA ASP A 49 1.18 -17.00 -3.97
C ASP A 49 1.30 -18.36 -4.66
N ALA A 50 0.27 -18.82 -5.37
CA ALA A 50 0.33 -20.07 -6.14
C ALA A 50 1.51 -20.09 -7.12
N SER A 51 1.68 -19.00 -7.88
CA SER A 51 2.81 -18.86 -8.82
C SER A 51 4.16 -18.87 -8.11
N ILE A 52 4.28 -18.15 -6.99
CA ILE A 52 5.52 -18.07 -6.20
C ILE A 52 5.87 -19.43 -5.59
N ARG A 53 4.89 -20.17 -5.07
CA ARG A 53 5.05 -21.53 -4.53
C ARG A 53 5.45 -22.55 -5.60
N ASP A 54 5.03 -22.35 -6.84
CA ASP A 54 5.47 -23.12 -8.01
C ASP A 54 6.89 -22.74 -8.47
N GLY A 55 7.59 -21.87 -7.75
CA GLY A 55 8.97 -21.46 -8.03
C GLY A 55 9.07 -20.33 -9.05
N ILE A 56 7.95 -19.73 -9.47
CA ILE A 56 7.92 -18.61 -10.42
C ILE A 56 8.09 -17.30 -9.66
N LEU A 57 9.34 -16.90 -9.43
CA LEU A 57 9.68 -15.67 -8.69
C LEU A 57 9.20 -14.37 -9.37
N TRP A 58 8.87 -14.42 -10.66
CA TRP A 58 8.30 -13.29 -11.40
C TRP A 58 6.97 -13.71 -12.04
N PRO A 59 5.87 -13.74 -11.27
CA PRO A 59 4.57 -14.14 -11.79
C PRO A 59 4.15 -13.28 -12.97
N ARG A 60 3.78 -13.93 -14.07
CA ARG A 60 3.17 -13.30 -15.26
C ARG A 60 1.83 -13.92 -15.59
N TRP A 61 1.61 -15.14 -15.12
CA TRP A 61 0.48 -15.99 -15.42
C TRP A 61 -0.25 -16.32 -14.13
N SER A 62 -1.55 -16.15 -14.14
CA SER A 62 -2.44 -16.48 -13.03
C SER A 62 -3.17 -17.78 -13.37
N PRO A 63 -2.94 -18.88 -12.64
CA PRO A 63 -3.39 -20.21 -13.03
C PRO A 63 -4.92 -20.40 -13.04
N ASP A 64 -5.64 -19.96 -12.02
CA ASP A 64 -7.07 -20.30 -11.85
C ASP A 64 -8.02 -19.21 -12.41
N HIS A 65 -7.48 -18.14 -12.97
CA HIS A 65 -8.27 -17.19 -13.74
C HIS A 65 -9.00 -17.84 -14.92
N ALA A 66 -10.03 -17.14 -15.39
CA ALA A 66 -10.80 -17.54 -16.57
C ALA A 66 -11.31 -18.98 -16.47
N MET A 67 -11.85 -19.40 -15.31
CA MET A 67 -12.34 -20.77 -15.07
C MET A 67 -11.24 -21.84 -15.16
N GLY A 68 -10.02 -21.53 -14.72
CA GLY A 68 -8.89 -22.47 -14.72
C GLY A 68 -8.12 -22.58 -16.05
N TYR A 69 -8.48 -21.80 -17.07
CA TYR A 69 -7.67 -21.70 -18.29
C TYR A 69 -6.43 -20.81 -18.10
N GLY A 70 -6.43 -19.99 -17.05
CA GLY A 70 -5.40 -19.04 -16.70
C GLY A 70 -5.45 -17.73 -17.50
N TYR A 71 -4.72 -16.73 -17.00
CA TYR A 71 -4.70 -15.38 -17.59
C TYR A 71 -3.36 -14.69 -17.37
N PRO A 72 -2.80 -13.96 -18.36
CA PRO A 72 -1.51 -13.26 -18.23
C PRO A 72 -1.64 -11.95 -17.42
N PHE A 73 -2.14 -12.05 -16.18
CA PHE A 73 -2.61 -10.89 -15.41
C PHE A 73 -1.52 -9.85 -15.15
N TRP A 74 -0.37 -10.28 -14.60
CA TRP A 74 0.73 -9.37 -14.22
C TRP A 74 1.62 -8.94 -15.39
N VAL A 75 1.25 -9.31 -16.63
CA VAL A 75 1.81 -8.66 -17.83
C VAL A 75 1.16 -7.29 -18.03
N VAL A 76 -0.11 -7.15 -17.64
CA VAL A 76 -0.89 -5.91 -17.81
C VAL A 76 -1.03 -5.15 -16.49
N TYR A 77 -1.22 -5.86 -15.38
CA TYR A 77 -1.41 -5.26 -14.06
C TYR A 77 -0.08 -5.15 -13.30
N ALA A 78 0.18 -3.99 -12.67
CA ALA A 78 1.42 -3.74 -11.95
C ALA A 78 1.54 -4.66 -10.70
N PRO A 79 2.60 -5.48 -10.57
CA PRO A 79 2.67 -6.51 -9.54
C PRO A 79 3.22 -6.02 -8.19
N LEU A 80 3.71 -4.79 -8.08
CA LEU A 80 4.45 -4.31 -6.90
C LEU A 80 3.66 -4.50 -5.58
N ALA A 81 2.37 -4.19 -5.59
CA ALA A 81 1.52 -4.38 -4.41
C ALA A 81 1.39 -5.85 -3.99
N TYR A 82 1.35 -6.78 -4.97
CA TYR A 82 1.26 -8.21 -4.71
C TYR A 82 2.60 -8.78 -4.24
N PHE A 83 3.73 -8.32 -4.78
CA PHE A 83 5.04 -8.65 -4.21
C PHE A 83 5.13 -8.24 -2.73
N ALA A 84 4.69 -7.03 -2.39
CA ALA A 84 4.70 -6.57 -1.01
C ALA A 84 3.76 -7.40 -0.12
N ALA A 85 2.56 -7.73 -0.60
CA ALA A 85 1.58 -8.49 0.17
C ALA A 85 2.03 -9.95 0.35
N GLU A 86 2.66 -10.52 -0.67
CA GLU A 86 3.21 -11.86 -0.67
C GLU A 86 4.29 -12.02 0.40
N VAL A 87 5.17 -11.02 0.58
CA VAL A 87 6.14 -11.04 1.69
C VAL A 87 5.46 -11.23 3.04
N PHE A 88 4.35 -10.52 3.32
CA PHE A 88 3.62 -10.72 4.57
C PHE A 88 2.93 -12.08 4.61
N HIS A 89 2.37 -12.54 3.49
CA HIS A 89 1.69 -13.83 3.43
C HIS A 89 2.65 -15.00 3.70
N LEU A 90 3.83 -14.99 3.07
CA LEU A 90 4.89 -15.98 3.29
C LEU A 90 5.41 -15.97 4.74
N LEU A 91 5.28 -14.85 5.45
CA LEU A 91 5.57 -14.76 6.90
C LEU A 91 4.44 -15.30 7.80
N GLY A 92 3.38 -15.86 7.21
CA GLY A 92 2.27 -16.50 7.92
C GLY A 92 1.05 -15.61 8.15
N VAL A 93 1.02 -14.40 7.59
CA VAL A 93 -0.15 -13.52 7.66
C VAL A 93 -1.22 -14.01 6.67
N GLY A 94 -2.49 -14.02 7.04
CA GLY A 94 -3.57 -14.42 6.12
C GLY A 94 -3.73 -13.45 4.94
N PHE A 95 -4.18 -13.93 3.77
CA PHE A 95 -4.31 -13.15 2.53
C PHE A 95 -4.97 -11.78 2.70
N THR A 96 -6.14 -11.75 3.34
CA THR A 96 -6.90 -10.51 3.58
C THR A 96 -6.16 -9.52 4.48
N ALA A 97 -5.44 -10.03 5.49
CA ALA A 97 -4.64 -9.21 6.38
C ALA A 97 -3.38 -8.68 5.69
N SER A 98 -2.72 -9.49 4.86
CA SER A 98 -1.57 -9.06 4.04
C SER A 98 -1.95 -7.90 3.11
N ILE A 99 -3.08 -8.00 2.41
CA ILE A 99 -3.60 -6.90 1.58
C ILE A 99 -3.87 -5.65 2.42
N LYS A 100 -4.52 -5.78 3.58
CA LYS A 100 -4.78 -4.65 4.48
C LYS A 100 -3.49 -3.96 4.95
N ILE A 101 -2.46 -4.74 5.28
CA ILE A 101 -1.14 -4.19 5.67
C ILE A 101 -0.57 -3.37 4.52
N VAL A 102 -0.56 -3.90 3.29
CA VAL A 102 -0.04 -3.18 2.12
C VAL A 102 -0.86 -1.93 1.81
N MET A 103 -2.19 -1.96 1.96
CA MET A 103 -3.05 -0.78 1.81
C MET A 103 -2.69 0.31 2.84
N ALA A 104 -2.51 -0.08 4.11
CA ALA A 104 -2.12 0.86 5.16
C ALA A 104 -0.73 1.46 4.90
N LEU A 105 0.25 0.62 4.55
CA LEU A 105 1.60 1.08 4.21
C LEU A 105 1.60 2.00 2.99
N SER A 106 0.82 1.70 1.96
CA SER A 106 0.70 2.53 0.76
C SER A 106 0.16 3.92 1.08
N ALA A 107 -0.86 4.02 1.94
CA ALA A 107 -1.39 5.30 2.40
C ALA A 107 -0.35 6.09 3.22
N LEU A 108 0.35 5.42 4.14
CA LEU A 108 1.38 6.04 4.98
C LEU A 108 2.57 6.54 4.15
N PHE A 109 3.10 5.72 3.25
CA PHE A 109 4.21 6.10 2.37
C PHE A 109 3.80 7.17 1.36
N GLY A 110 2.57 7.12 0.83
CA GLY A 110 2.03 8.17 -0.03
C GLY A 110 1.95 9.51 0.69
N GLY A 111 1.41 9.52 1.92
CA GLY A 111 1.37 10.71 2.76
C GLY A 111 2.77 11.26 3.05
N TRP A 112 3.70 10.39 3.48
CA TRP A 112 5.09 10.77 3.73
C TRP A 112 5.80 11.30 2.49
N GLY A 113 5.61 10.66 1.34
CA GLY A 113 6.16 11.09 0.05
C GLY A 113 5.69 12.50 -0.33
N MET A 114 4.38 12.78 -0.16
CA MET A 114 3.85 14.11 -0.41
C MET A 114 4.39 15.15 0.58
N TYR A 115 4.49 14.81 1.87
CA TYR A 115 5.11 15.67 2.87
C TYR A 115 6.56 16.02 2.49
N ALA A 116 7.37 15.02 2.13
CA ALA A 116 8.75 15.22 1.70
C ALA A 116 8.84 16.10 0.46
N LEU A 117 7.95 15.91 -0.51
CA LEU A 117 7.86 16.73 -1.72
C LEU A 117 7.55 18.20 -1.39
N LEU A 118 6.53 18.45 -0.57
CA LEU A 118 6.13 19.80 -0.16
C LEU A 118 7.24 20.51 0.62
N ARG A 119 7.93 19.80 1.52
CA ARG A 119 9.10 20.34 2.24
C ARG A 119 10.20 20.76 1.29
N ARG A 120 10.44 19.98 0.23
CA ARG A 120 11.44 20.28 -0.79
C ARG A 120 11.07 21.48 -1.64
N TRP A 121 9.81 21.61 -2.04
CA TRP A 121 9.37 22.66 -2.96
C TRP A 121 9.10 24.00 -2.27
N TRP A 122 8.49 24.00 -1.08
CA TRP A 122 8.01 25.21 -0.41
C TRP A 122 8.76 25.55 0.88
N GLY A 123 9.73 24.73 1.27
CA GLY A 123 10.43 24.87 2.54
C GLY A 123 9.51 24.68 3.75
N ARG A 124 10.05 24.89 4.95
CA ARG A 124 9.35 24.65 6.22
C ARG A 124 8.15 25.58 6.46
N ASN A 125 8.20 26.82 5.96
CA ASN A 125 7.19 27.85 6.18
C ASN A 125 6.08 27.87 5.11
N GLY A 126 6.26 27.16 3.99
CA GLY A 126 5.31 27.20 2.87
C GLY A 126 4.27 26.07 2.87
N ILE A 127 4.38 25.06 3.74
CA ILE A 127 3.38 23.99 3.86
C ILE A 127 1.99 24.54 4.20
N GLY A 128 1.92 25.50 5.14
CA GLY A 128 0.65 26.17 5.47
C GLY A 128 0.12 27.09 4.36
N ARG A 129 0.95 27.48 3.38
CA ARG A 129 0.55 28.33 2.24
C ARG A 129 0.06 27.51 1.05
N GLY A 130 0.57 26.30 0.85
CA GLY A 130 0.11 25.39 -0.20
C GLY A 130 -1.34 24.93 -0.02
N ALA A 131 -1.80 24.79 1.23
CA ALA A 131 -3.19 24.47 1.55
C ALA A 131 -4.17 25.64 1.30
N ALA A 132 -3.68 26.87 1.09
CA ALA A 132 -4.50 28.06 0.84
C ALA A 132 -4.69 28.37 -0.66
N LEU A 133 -4.16 27.51 -1.55
CA LEU A 133 -4.28 27.65 -3.01
C LEU A 133 -5.29 26.65 -3.62
N VAL A 134 -6.03 25.93 -2.78
CA VAL A 134 -7.17 25.07 -3.15
C VAL A 134 -8.37 25.52 -2.33
#